data_AF-A0A7V2H9M3-F1
#
_entry.id   AF-A0A7V2H9M3-F1
#
_cell.length_a   1.000
_cell.length_b   1.000
_cell.length_c   1.000
_cell.angle_alpha   90.00
_cell.angle_beta   90.00
_cell.angle_gamma   90.00
#
_symmetry.space_group_name_H-M   'P 1'
#
loop_
_entity.id
_entity.type
_entity.pdbx_description
1 polymer ?
#
loop_
_entity_poly.entity_id
_entity_poly.type
_entity_poly.pdbx_seq_one_letter_code
_entity_poly.pdbx_strand_id
1 'polypeptide(L)'
;MLTVATTLTNAPLQAKQFLTTIDWSRPSWDMFIILFFIVAALLYGLSLGRDRVIVILVSLYMALAVVNSAPFIGDGAMSQNLDQFFGFKVSAFVAVFIALFFLMSRSALLATVASTDRSGPWWQVLLFSFLHVGLLISITLSFLPPAASASLAPLTQKIFVQDTSRFLWILLPIVSMIVLKGGSKKHRRRDRDDEE
;
A
#
# COMPACT_ATOMS: atom_id res chain seq x y z
N MET A 1 13.03 -0.39 26.86
CA MET A 1 12.56 -1.76 26.53
C MET A 1 11.25 -2.17 27.20
N LEU A 2 10.64 -1.37 28.10
CA LEU A 2 9.38 -1.72 28.78
C LEU A 2 8.09 -1.31 28.03
N THR A 3 8.17 -0.44 27.02
CA THR A 3 6.99 0.08 26.30
C THR A 3 6.44 -0.87 25.22
N VAL A 4 7.24 -1.82 24.75
CA VAL A 4 6.86 -2.75 23.66
C VAL A 4 6.08 -3.96 24.20
N ALA A 5 6.33 -4.35 25.46
CA ALA A 5 5.70 -5.51 26.07
C ALA A 5 4.21 -5.28 26.41
N THR A 6 3.82 -4.05 26.76
CA THR A 6 2.43 -3.70 27.08
C THR A 6 1.54 -3.48 25.85
N THR A 7 2.13 -3.33 24.66
CA THR A 7 1.36 -3.22 23.40
C THR A 7 0.88 -4.55 22.85
N LEU A 8 1.59 -5.65 23.11
CA LEU A 8 1.27 -6.97 22.54
C LEU A 8 0.12 -7.68 23.29
N THR A 9 -0.13 -7.31 24.54
CA THR A 9 -1.23 -7.88 25.36
C THR A 9 -2.60 -7.25 25.09
N ASN A 10 -2.65 -6.07 24.47
CA ASN A 10 -3.89 -5.30 24.30
C ASN A 10 -4.47 -5.30 22.87
N ALA A 11 -3.70 -5.77 21.88
CA ALA A 11 -4.19 -5.93 20.50
C ALA A 11 -5.49 -6.77 20.38
N PRO A 12 -5.63 -7.93 21.05
CA PRO A 12 -6.86 -8.70 20.96
C PRO A 12 -8.06 -8.01 21.65
N LEU A 13 -7.81 -7.19 22.67
CA LEU A 13 -8.85 -6.43 23.38
C LEU A 13 -9.40 -5.29 22.51
N GLN A 14 -8.52 -4.56 21.83
CA GLN A 14 -8.91 -3.49 20.90
C GLN A 14 -9.65 -4.03 19.67
N ALA A 15 -9.22 -5.17 19.14
CA ALA A 15 -9.91 -5.83 18.03
C ALA A 15 -11.32 -6.28 18.41
N LYS A 16 -11.52 -6.85 19.62
CA LYS A 16 -12.84 -7.22 20.12
C LYS A 16 -13.76 -6.00 20.30
N GLN A 17 -13.24 -4.91 20.84
CA GLN A 17 -14.00 -3.66 21.00
C GLN A 17 -14.43 -3.07 19.65
N PHE A 18 -13.54 -3.11 18.65
CA PHE A 18 -13.86 -2.72 17.27
C PHE A 18 -15.02 -3.53 16.71
N LEU A 19 -14.97 -4.86 16.83
CA LEU A 19 -16.03 -5.73 16.31
C LEU A 19 -17.39 -5.47 16.98
N THR A 20 -17.41 -5.05 18.24
CA THR A 20 -18.66 -4.71 18.97
C THR A 20 -19.19 -3.31 18.68
N THR A 21 -18.41 -2.42 18.06
CA THR A 21 -18.84 -1.06 17.65
C THR A 21 -19.23 -0.95 16.18
N ILE A 22 -19.10 -2.02 15.40
CA ILE A 22 -19.56 -2.05 14.00
C ILE A 22 -21.08 -2.19 14.00
N ASP A 23 -21.75 -1.03 13.98
CA ASP A 23 -23.18 -0.92 13.80
C ASP A 23 -23.49 -0.92 12.29
N TRP A 24 -23.95 -2.05 11.76
CA TRP A 24 -24.27 -2.22 10.33
C TRP A 24 -25.39 -1.29 9.84
N SER A 25 -26.13 -0.69 10.78
CA SER A 25 -27.17 0.30 10.49
C SER A 25 -26.64 1.72 10.29
N ARG A 26 -25.38 1.99 10.66
CA ARG A 26 -24.68 3.29 10.52
C ARG A 26 -23.29 3.09 9.93
N PRO A 27 -23.15 3.04 8.59
CA PRO A 27 -21.87 2.78 7.96
C PRO A 27 -20.85 3.87 8.34
N SER A 28 -19.81 3.48 9.09
CA SER A 28 -18.70 4.36 9.44
C SER A 28 -17.65 4.39 8.34
N TRP A 29 -16.84 5.45 8.32
CA TRP A 29 -15.71 5.56 7.39
C TRP A 29 -14.72 4.38 7.52
N ASP A 30 -14.53 3.87 8.75
CA ASP A 30 -13.69 2.69 9.01
C ASP A 30 -14.20 1.42 8.29
N MET A 31 -15.51 1.22 8.21
CA MET A 31 -16.09 0.07 7.51
C MET A 31 -15.79 0.12 6.01
N PHE A 32 -15.93 1.29 5.38
CA PHE A 32 -15.58 1.48 3.98
C PHE A 32 -14.10 1.22 3.72
N ILE A 33 -13.22 1.70 4.60
CA ILE A 33 -11.77 1.49 4.49
C ILE A 33 -11.44 0.00 4.57
N ILE A 34 -11.99 -0.73 5.54
CA ILE A 34 -11.74 -2.18 5.70
C ILE A 34 -12.29 -2.97 4.52
N LEU A 35 -13.51 -2.66 4.07
CA LEU A 35 -14.12 -3.34 2.93
C LEU A 35 -13.32 -3.09 1.65
N PHE A 36 -12.97 -1.83 1.39
CA PHE A 36 -12.13 -1.46 0.25
C PHE A 36 -10.77 -2.16 0.33
N PHE A 37 -10.16 -2.23 1.51
CA PHE A 37 -8.89 -2.92 1.72
C PHE A 37 -8.98 -4.40 1.35
N ILE A 38 -9.99 -5.12 1.86
CA ILE A 38 -10.16 -6.56 1.59
C ILE A 38 -10.45 -6.81 0.11
N VAL A 39 -11.40 -6.07 -0.45
CA VAL A 39 -11.83 -6.24 -1.85
C VAL A 39 -10.70 -5.85 -2.79
N ALA A 40 -10.06 -4.71 -2.59
CA ALA A 40 -8.94 -4.29 -3.42
C ALA A 40 -7.76 -5.25 -3.29
N ALA A 41 -7.40 -5.71 -2.09
CA ALA A 41 -6.28 -6.63 -1.89
C ALA A 41 -6.54 -8.00 -2.55
N LEU A 42 -7.76 -8.53 -2.46
CA LEU A 42 -8.14 -9.78 -3.12
C LEU A 42 -8.21 -9.62 -4.64
N LEU A 43 -8.93 -8.61 -5.14
CA LEU A 43 -9.05 -8.38 -6.58
C LEU A 43 -7.69 -8.07 -7.22
N TYR A 44 -6.87 -7.21 -6.60
CA TYR A 44 -5.50 -6.96 -7.09
C TYR A 44 -4.62 -8.21 -6.96
N GLY A 45 -4.71 -8.94 -5.86
CA GLY A 45 -3.97 -10.18 -5.62
C GLY A 45 -4.26 -11.27 -6.65
N LEU A 46 -5.51 -11.40 -7.08
CA LEU A 46 -5.93 -12.41 -8.06
C LEU A 46 -5.76 -11.94 -9.51
N SER A 47 -6.01 -10.66 -9.80
CA SER A 47 -6.10 -10.14 -11.18
C SER A 47 -4.76 -9.66 -11.73
N LEU A 48 -3.85 -9.16 -10.89
CA LEU A 48 -2.55 -8.68 -11.35
C LEU A 48 -1.46 -9.71 -11.09
N GLY A 49 -0.93 -10.27 -12.18
CA GLY A 49 0.24 -11.14 -12.12
C GLY A 49 1.47 -10.44 -11.53
N ARG A 50 2.39 -11.23 -10.97
CA ARG A 50 3.65 -10.80 -10.31
C ARG A 50 4.45 -9.76 -11.11
N ASP A 51 4.47 -9.91 -12.42
CA ASP A 51 5.29 -9.10 -13.33
C ASP A 51 4.98 -7.60 -13.26
N ARG A 52 3.74 -7.25 -12.92
CA ARG A 52 3.29 -5.86 -12.85
C ARG A 52 3.53 -5.21 -11.50
N VAL A 53 3.91 -5.95 -10.46
CA VAL A 53 4.07 -5.44 -9.09
C VAL A 53 5.13 -4.33 -9.02
N ILE A 54 6.27 -4.52 -9.69
CA ILE A 54 7.35 -3.53 -9.69
C ILE A 54 6.90 -2.25 -10.41
N VAL A 55 6.21 -2.40 -11.53
CA VAL A 55 5.69 -1.27 -12.31
C VAL A 55 4.68 -0.46 -11.50
N ILE A 56 3.80 -1.13 -10.74
CA ILE A 56 2.85 -0.48 -9.84
C ILE A 56 3.57 0.26 -8.73
N LEU A 57 4.54 -0.38 -8.06
CA LEU A 57 5.32 0.29 -7.01
C LEU A 57 5.95 1.57 -7.55
N VAL A 58 6.73 1.46 -8.63
CA VAL A 58 7.40 2.61 -9.22
C VAL A 58 6.41 3.70 -9.60
N SER A 59 5.28 3.35 -10.21
CA SER A 59 4.23 4.30 -10.57
C SER A 59 3.62 4.99 -9.34
N LEU A 60 3.42 4.25 -8.25
CA LEU A 60 2.90 4.76 -6.99
C LEU A 60 3.86 5.75 -6.33
N TYR A 61 5.15 5.42 -6.28
CA TYR A 61 6.20 6.30 -5.75
C TYR A 61 6.34 7.57 -6.59
N MET A 62 6.36 7.44 -7.91
CA MET A 62 6.45 8.58 -8.82
C MET A 62 5.20 9.47 -8.71
N ALA A 63 4.00 8.87 -8.65
CA ALA A 63 2.77 9.63 -8.43
C ALA A 63 2.79 10.40 -7.11
N LEU A 64 3.25 9.76 -6.03
CA LEU A 64 3.39 10.40 -4.73
C LEU A 64 4.37 11.58 -4.81
N ALA A 65 5.53 11.40 -5.45
CA ALA A 65 6.53 12.45 -5.62
C ALA A 65 6.01 13.62 -6.46
N VAL A 66 5.30 13.34 -7.56
CA VAL A 66 4.69 14.36 -8.43
C VAL A 66 3.64 15.16 -7.69
N VAL A 67 2.71 14.50 -6.99
CA VAL A 67 1.66 15.18 -6.21
C VAL A 67 2.27 16.00 -5.07
N ASN A 68 3.28 15.49 -4.39
CA ASN A 68 3.92 16.22 -3.29
C ASN A 68 4.77 17.40 -3.76
N SER A 69 5.26 17.37 -5.00
CA SER A 69 6.07 18.46 -5.59
C SER A 69 5.24 19.46 -6.39
N ALA A 70 3.93 19.22 -6.55
CA ALA A 70 3.06 20.04 -7.36
C ALA A 70 2.80 21.41 -6.67
N PRO A 71 3.14 22.55 -7.30
CA PRO A 71 3.02 23.88 -6.68
C PRO A 71 1.55 24.30 -6.45
N PHE A 72 0.60 23.66 -7.13
CA PHE A 72 -0.84 23.84 -6.94
C PHE A 72 -1.35 23.26 -5.60
N ILE A 73 -0.46 22.61 -4.83
CA ILE A 73 -0.72 21.94 -3.55
C ILE A 73 0.15 22.55 -2.43
N GLY A 74 0.72 23.75 -2.63
CA GLY A 74 1.51 24.48 -1.64
C GLY A 74 0.64 25.30 -0.66
N ASP A 75 1.05 25.29 0.61
CA ASP A 75 0.39 25.78 1.85
C ASP A 75 -0.11 27.25 1.92
N GLY A 76 -0.26 27.97 0.80
CA GLY A 76 -0.41 29.43 0.83
C GLY A 76 -1.77 30.01 0.45
N ALA A 77 -2.60 29.32 -0.33
CA ALA A 77 -3.79 29.94 -0.90
C ALA A 77 -5.00 28.99 -0.81
N MET A 78 -6.06 29.47 -0.16
CA MET A 78 -7.40 28.85 -0.13
C MET A 78 -7.69 27.86 1.01
N SER A 79 -7.47 28.30 2.25
CA SER A 79 -7.90 27.60 3.49
C SER A 79 -9.42 27.52 3.71
N GLN A 80 -10.26 27.98 2.77
CA GLN A 80 -11.71 28.05 2.95
C GLN A 80 -12.49 26.84 2.41
N ASN A 81 -11.88 25.91 1.67
CA ASN A 81 -12.55 24.73 1.10
C ASN A 81 -11.72 23.45 1.27
N LEU A 82 -11.36 23.13 2.53
CA LEU A 82 -10.52 21.97 2.88
C LEU A 82 -11.10 20.63 2.40
N ASP A 83 -12.43 20.47 2.40
CA ASP A 83 -13.09 19.24 1.94
C ASP A 83 -13.01 19.06 0.41
N GLN A 84 -13.16 20.13 -0.35
CA GLN A 84 -13.04 20.08 -1.82
C GLN A 84 -11.58 19.87 -2.25
N PHE A 85 -10.64 20.42 -1.48
CA PHE A 85 -9.21 20.26 -1.73
C PHE A 85 -8.72 18.84 -1.44
N PHE A 86 -9.28 18.17 -0.43
CA PHE A 86 -9.02 16.75 -0.17
C PHE A 86 -9.41 15.88 -1.36
N GLY A 87 -10.65 16.02 -1.84
CA GLY A 87 -11.13 15.27 -3.00
C GLY A 87 -10.31 15.52 -4.26
N PHE A 88 -9.90 16.77 -4.48
CA PHE A 88 -8.99 17.13 -5.57
C PHE A 88 -7.59 16.49 -5.43
N LYS A 89 -7.01 16.46 -4.23
CA LYS A 89 -5.68 15.89 -3.98
C LYS A 89 -5.67 14.36 -4.16
N VAL A 90 -6.70 13.68 -3.66
CA VAL A 90 -6.87 12.23 -3.86
C VAL A 90 -7.10 11.90 -5.33
N SER A 91 -8.00 12.63 -6.00
CA SER A 91 -8.27 12.39 -7.43
C SER A 91 -7.06 12.70 -8.31
N ALA A 92 -6.30 13.76 -8.04
CA ALA A 92 -5.05 14.07 -8.73
C ALA A 92 -4.02 12.95 -8.54
N PHE A 93 -3.86 12.44 -7.31
CA PHE A 93 -2.97 11.30 -7.05
C PHE A 93 -3.39 10.05 -7.81
N VAL A 94 -4.67 9.68 -7.77
CA VAL A 94 -5.19 8.52 -8.50
C VAL A 94 -5.04 8.72 -10.01
N ALA A 95 -5.32 9.90 -10.54
CA ALA A 95 -5.19 10.21 -11.96
C ALA A 95 -3.72 10.12 -12.43
N VAL A 96 -2.78 10.71 -11.69
CA VAL A 96 -1.34 10.64 -12.00
C VAL A 96 -0.85 9.20 -11.88
N PHE A 97 -1.26 8.47 -10.84
CA PHE A 97 -0.92 7.07 -10.67
C PHE A 97 -1.41 6.21 -11.84
N ILE A 98 -2.68 6.35 -12.23
CA ILE A 98 -3.25 5.62 -13.37
C ILE A 98 -2.52 5.99 -14.65
N ALA A 99 -2.29 7.28 -14.91
CA ALA A 99 -1.57 7.73 -16.09
C ALA A 99 -0.15 7.14 -16.18
N LEU A 100 0.61 7.21 -15.08
CA LEU A 100 1.97 6.65 -14.99
C LEU A 100 1.95 5.12 -15.11
N PHE A 101 0.99 4.46 -14.47
CA PHE A 101 0.82 3.02 -14.55
C PHE A 101 0.56 2.58 -15.99
N PHE A 102 -0.37 3.21 -16.71
CA PHE A 102 -0.63 2.88 -18.11
C PHE A 102 0.56 3.20 -19.01
N LEU A 103 1.23 4.34 -18.80
CA LEU A 103 2.41 4.74 -19.54
C LEU A 103 3.56 3.74 -19.36
N MET A 104 3.81 3.31 -18.13
CA MET A 104 4.85 2.32 -17.81
C MET A 104 4.46 0.90 -18.22
N SER A 105 3.19 0.54 -18.07
CA SER A 105 2.66 -0.78 -18.47
C SER A 105 2.83 -1.03 -19.96
N ARG A 106 2.77 0.03 -20.77
CA ARG A 106 2.99 -0.03 -22.22
C ARG A 106 4.46 0.13 -22.62
N SER A 107 5.32 0.59 -21.71
CA SER A 107 6.74 0.89 -21.98
C SER A 107 7.59 -0.39 -21.95
N ALA A 108 8.67 -0.40 -22.74
CA ALA A 108 9.63 -1.50 -22.88
C ALA A 108 10.28 -1.96 -21.54
N LEU A 109 10.08 -1.23 -20.43
CA LEU A 109 10.45 -1.69 -19.10
C LEU A 109 9.76 -3.00 -18.73
N LEU A 110 8.49 -3.21 -19.12
CA LEU A 110 7.82 -4.49 -18.90
C LEU A 110 8.55 -5.61 -19.64
N ALA A 111 9.02 -5.37 -20.87
CA ALA A 111 9.75 -6.37 -21.64
C ALA A 111 11.08 -6.79 -20.97
N THR A 112 11.76 -5.86 -20.28
CA THR A 112 13.02 -6.15 -19.56
C THR A 112 12.83 -6.73 -18.16
N VAL A 113 11.71 -6.46 -17.50
CA VAL A 113 11.38 -6.98 -16.16
C VAL A 113 10.70 -8.36 -16.28
N ALA A 114 9.84 -8.54 -17.28
CA ALA A 114 9.14 -9.80 -17.58
C ALA A 114 10.06 -10.93 -18.04
N SER A 115 11.19 -10.60 -18.68
CA SER A 115 12.15 -11.59 -19.17
C SER A 115 12.88 -12.32 -18.04
N THR A 116 12.77 -11.86 -16.79
CA THR A 116 13.26 -12.59 -15.61
C THR A 116 12.15 -13.50 -15.10
N ASP A 117 11.78 -14.48 -15.92
CA ASP A 117 10.81 -15.49 -15.53
C ASP A 117 11.43 -16.44 -14.48
N ARG A 118 11.19 -16.12 -13.21
CA ARG A 118 11.28 -17.07 -12.11
C ARG A 118 9.94 -17.08 -11.43
N SER A 119 9.18 -18.15 -11.66
CA SER A 119 7.96 -18.56 -10.95
C SER A 119 8.11 -18.45 -9.43
N GLY A 120 7.99 -17.24 -8.90
CA GLY A 120 7.86 -16.96 -7.48
C GLY A 120 6.52 -17.48 -6.95
N PRO A 121 6.46 -17.97 -5.71
CA PRO A 121 5.26 -18.50 -5.10
C PRO A 121 4.05 -17.56 -5.19
N TRP A 122 2.86 -18.11 -5.43
CA TRP A 122 1.59 -17.36 -5.49
C TRP A 122 1.31 -16.54 -4.22
N TRP A 123 1.76 -17.01 -3.04
CA TRP A 123 1.61 -16.28 -1.78
C TRP A 123 2.37 -14.95 -1.75
N GLN A 124 3.46 -14.83 -2.52
CA GLN A 124 4.20 -13.56 -2.63
C GLN A 124 3.35 -12.49 -3.29
N VAL A 125 2.57 -12.86 -4.32
CA VAL A 125 1.66 -11.93 -5.00
C VAL A 125 0.61 -11.42 -4.02
N LEU A 126 0.04 -12.31 -3.20
CA LEU A 126 -0.94 -11.95 -2.19
C LEU A 126 -0.36 -11.00 -1.13
N LEU A 127 0.85 -11.27 -0.65
CA LEU A 127 1.55 -10.39 0.29
C LEU A 127 1.84 -9.01 -0.31
N PHE A 128 2.32 -8.97 -1.56
CA PHE A 128 2.58 -7.70 -2.25
C PHE A 128 1.31 -6.90 -2.50
N SER A 129 0.20 -7.54 -2.85
CA SER A 129 -1.09 -6.88 -3.04
C SER A 129 -1.63 -6.33 -1.73
N PHE A 130 -1.52 -7.08 -0.63
CA PHE A 130 -1.87 -6.59 0.70
C PHE A 130 -1.04 -5.35 1.10
N LEU A 131 0.28 -5.39 0.90
CA LEU A 131 1.18 -4.28 1.18
C LEU A 131 0.88 -3.05 0.31
N HIS A 132 0.58 -3.26 -0.97
CA HIS A 132 0.21 -2.20 -1.89
C HIS A 132 -1.07 -1.49 -1.49
N VAL A 133 -2.13 -2.26 -1.23
CA VAL A 133 -3.43 -1.70 -0.88
C VAL A 133 -3.34 -0.98 0.47
N GLY A 134 -2.58 -1.52 1.42
CA GLY A 134 -2.36 -0.87 2.71
C GLY A 134 -1.61 0.45 2.58
N LEU A 135 -0.59 0.51 1.72
CA LEU A 135 0.11 1.75 1.38
C LEU A 135 -0.81 2.76 0.69
N LEU A 136 -1.63 2.32 -0.27
CA LEU A 136 -2.61 3.16 -0.97
C LEU A 136 -3.59 3.81 0.02
N ILE A 137 -4.11 3.01 0.94
CA ILE A 137 -4.99 3.49 1.99
C ILE A 137 -4.25 4.47 2.90
N SER A 138 -3.05 4.15 3.37
CA SER A 138 -2.27 5.06 4.22
C SER A 138 -1.98 6.41 3.53
N ILE A 139 -1.62 6.40 2.24
CA ILE A 139 -1.42 7.64 1.46
C ILE A 139 -2.73 8.43 1.34
N THR A 140 -3.83 7.75 1.01
CA THR A 140 -5.14 8.39 0.87
C THR A 140 -5.60 9.00 2.18
N LEU A 141 -5.44 8.27 3.29
CA LEU A 141 -5.76 8.73 4.63
C LEU A 141 -4.88 9.87 5.10
N SER A 142 -3.63 9.94 4.63
CA SER A 142 -2.75 11.06 4.92
C SER A 142 -3.22 12.38 4.30
N PHE A 143 -4.13 12.35 3.33
CA PHE A 143 -4.70 13.56 2.76
C PHE A 143 -5.95 14.04 3.53
N LEU A 144 -6.49 13.24 4.46
CA LEU A 144 -7.68 13.63 5.22
C LEU A 144 -7.40 14.89 6.05
N PRO A 145 -8.36 15.83 6.10
CA PRO A 145 -8.26 16.96 7.02
C PRO A 145 -8.34 16.47 8.48
N PRO A 146 -7.77 17.23 9.44
CA PRO A 146 -7.73 16.83 10.85
C PRO A 146 -9.11 16.48 11.42
N ALA A 147 -10.16 17.21 11.03
CA ALA A 147 -11.54 16.97 11.46
C ALA A 147 -12.10 15.61 11.00
N ALA A 148 -11.78 15.19 9.76
CA ALA A 148 -12.20 13.88 9.25
C ALA A 148 -11.37 12.76 9.89
N SER A 149 -10.08 13.00 10.13
CA SER A 149 -9.21 12.01 10.78
C SER A 149 -9.64 11.73 12.23
N ALA A 150 -10.11 12.74 12.96
CA ALA A 150 -10.59 12.61 14.33
C ALA A 150 -11.86 11.74 14.47
N SER A 151 -12.65 11.63 13.39
CA SER A 151 -13.85 10.79 13.34
C SER A 151 -13.54 9.31 13.07
N LEU A 152 -12.31 8.98 12.67
CA LEU A 152 -11.87 7.60 12.48
C LEU A 152 -11.62 6.91 13.82
N ALA A 153 -11.86 5.62 13.86
CA ALA A 153 -11.63 4.85 15.07
C ALA A 153 -10.12 4.78 15.42
N PRO A 154 -9.76 4.70 16.72
CA PRO A 154 -8.37 4.87 17.17
C PRO A 154 -7.37 3.87 16.57
N LEU A 155 -7.81 2.65 16.24
CA LEU A 155 -6.96 1.63 15.61
C LEU A 155 -6.64 2.00 14.16
N THR A 156 -7.61 2.53 13.41
CA THR A 156 -7.40 2.99 12.02
C THR A 156 -6.45 4.17 11.98
N GLN A 157 -6.59 5.12 12.91
CA GLN A 157 -5.65 6.23 13.04
C GLN A 157 -4.23 5.71 13.35
N LYS A 158 -4.11 4.76 14.27
CA LYS A 158 -2.82 4.19 14.66
C LYS A 158 -2.17 3.38 13.53
N ILE A 159 -2.93 2.63 12.73
CA ILE A 159 -2.39 1.77 11.68
C ILE A 159 -2.12 2.53 10.37
N PHE A 160 -2.93 3.54 10.02
CA PHE A 160 -2.86 4.17 8.69
C PHE A 160 -2.56 5.66 8.68
N VAL A 161 -2.88 6.39 9.76
CA VAL A 161 -2.79 7.87 9.81
C VAL A 161 -1.51 8.35 10.50
N GLN A 162 -1.05 7.67 11.56
CA GLN A 162 0.16 8.08 12.29
C GLN A 162 1.38 8.16 11.36
N ASP A 163 2.23 9.18 11.56
CA ASP A 163 3.43 9.42 10.74
C ASP A 163 4.37 8.19 10.71
N THR A 164 4.57 7.57 11.88
CA THR A 164 5.36 6.33 12.00
C THR A 164 4.77 5.20 11.18
N SER A 165 3.45 5.06 11.17
CA SER A 165 2.76 4.01 10.44
C SER A 165 2.80 4.26 8.94
N ARG A 166 2.67 5.51 8.50
CA ARG A 166 2.84 5.91 7.10
C ARG A 166 4.25 5.58 6.61
N PHE A 167 5.27 5.92 7.39
CA PHE A 167 6.65 5.55 7.09
C PHE A 167 6.82 4.03 6.97
N LEU A 168 6.22 3.27 7.89
CA LEU A 168 6.28 1.81 7.89
C LEU A 168 5.59 1.21 6.65
N TRP A 169 4.43 1.73 6.24
CA TRP A 169 3.72 1.31 5.03
C TRP A 169 4.49 1.61 3.76
N ILE A 170 5.23 2.71 3.71
CA ILE A 170 6.13 3.04 2.59
C ILE A 170 7.31 2.06 2.58
N LEU A 171 7.92 1.79 3.73
CA LEU A 171 9.10 0.94 3.81
C LEU A 171 8.82 -0.54 3.52
N LEU A 172 7.65 -1.04 3.94
CA LEU A 172 7.26 -2.45 3.89
C LEU A 172 7.39 -3.08 2.48
N PRO A 173 6.84 -2.49 1.41
CA PRO A 173 7.00 -3.01 0.05
C PRO A 173 8.45 -3.09 -0.42
N ILE A 174 9.28 -2.12 -0.07
CA ILE A 174 10.70 -2.07 -0.46
C ILE A 174 11.45 -3.21 0.22
N VAL A 175 11.27 -3.35 1.54
CA VAL A 175 11.92 -4.40 2.33
C VAL A 175 11.47 -5.79 1.84
N SER A 176 10.17 -5.96 1.59
CA SER A 176 9.64 -7.20 1.03
C SER A 176 10.31 -7.57 -0.29
N MET A 177 10.52 -6.61 -1.19
CA MET A 177 11.20 -6.84 -2.46
C MET A 177 12.66 -7.27 -2.27
N ILE A 178 13.39 -6.67 -1.33
CA ILE A 178 14.79 -7.03 -1.02
C ILE A 178 14.88 -8.46 -0.47
N VAL A 179 14.04 -8.79 0.50
CA VAL A 179 14.02 -10.10 1.17
C VAL A 179 13.64 -11.20 0.17
N LEU A 180 12.61 -10.98 -0.65
CA LEU A 180 12.10 -11.98 -1.57
C LEU A 180 13.01 -12.18 -2.80
N LYS A 181 13.72 -11.13 -3.26
CA LYS A 181 14.72 -11.24 -4.34
C LYS A 181 15.98 -11.99 -3.90
N GLY A 182 16.32 -11.97 -2.61
CA GLY A 182 17.50 -12.65 -2.04
C GLY A 182 17.42 -14.18 -1.97
N GLY A 183 16.23 -14.77 -2.04
CA GLY A 183 16.01 -16.21 -1.81
C GLY A 183 16.27 -17.15 -3.00
N SER A 184 16.59 -16.65 -4.19
CA SER A 184 16.64 -17.45 -5.44
C SER A 184 18.05 -17.95 -5.82
N LYS A 185 18.89 -18.33 -4.85
CA LYS A 185 20.22 -18.94 -5.07
C LYS A 185 20.35 -20.33 -4.44
N LYS A 186 19.62 -21.32 -4.95
CA LYS A 186 19.92 -22.77 -4.81
C LYS A 186 18.94 -23.47 -5.76
N HIS A 187 19.32 -24.05 -6.89
CA HIS A 187 20.11 -25.28 -7.00
C HIS A 187 20.41 -25.48 -8.51
N ARG A 188 21.66 -25.29 -8.97
CA ARG A 188 22.09 -25.76 -10.31
C ARG A 188 23.61 -25.98 -10.30
N ARG A 189 24.02 -27.00 -9.56
CA ARG A 189 25.35 -27.62 -9.59
C ARG A 189 25.19 -29.04 -9.03
N ARG A 190 24.82 -29.97 -9.90
CA ARG A 190 24.93 -31.43 -9.78
C ARG A 190 24.31 -31.96 -11.06
N ASP A 191 25.11 -31.99 -12.11
CA ASP A 191 24.87 -32.71 -13.39
C ASP A 191 26.20 -32.72 -14.20
N ARG A 192 27.34 -32.79 -13.51
CA ARG A 192 28.65 -32.72 -14.17
C ARG A 192 29.73 -33.57 -13.52
N ASP A 193 29.32 -34.67 -12.88
CA ASP A 193 30.25 -35.61 -12.23
C ASP A 193 30.01 -37.08 -12.65
N ASP A 194 29.16 -37.37 -13.65
CA ASP A 194 28.83 -38.74 -14.06
C ASP A 194 29.40 -39.14 -15.46
N GLU A 195 30.32 -38.36 -16.01
CA GLU A 195 30.99 -38.67 -17.29
C GLU A 195 32.52 -38.57 -17.16
N GLU A 196 33.13 -39.39 -16.29
CA GLU A 196 34.57 -39.76 -16.38
C GLU A 196 34.79 -41.22 -16.00
#